data_AF-A0A4Y2AGF0-F1
#
_entry.id   AF-A0A4Y2AGF0-F1
#
_cell.length_a   1.000
_cell.length_b   1.000
_cell.length_c   1.000
_cell.angle_alpha   90.00
_cell.angle_beta   90.00
_cell.angle_gamma   90.00
#
_symmetry.space_group_name_H-M   'P 1'
#
loop_
_entity.id
_entity.type
_entity.pdbx_description
1 polymer ?
#
loop_
_entity_poly.entity_id
_entity_poly.type
_entity_poly.pdbx_seq_one_letter_code
_entity_poly.pdbx_strand_id
1 'polypeptide(L)'
;MMPSKLVQIYCQWLLPLLLRFRSFKFLITCDISQAFLQLVLAEEDRNVTKFLRFKTTKDRQGNVNLTDESLPYRFTRLPFGLAPSPFLLCASIKELARNHAKEYPISTKHLTESTYMDDFIMSEETEDRALILY
;
A
#
# COMPACT_ATOMS: atom_id res chain seq x y z
N MET A 1 -13.80 14.08 10.16
CA MET A 1 -12.64 14.87 9.70
C MET A 1 -11.46 14.51 10.59
N MET A 2 -10.54 13.65 10.13
CA MET A 2 -9.36 13.32 10.94
C MET A 2 -8.50 14.58 11.09
N PRO A 3 -8.03 14.93 12.30
CA PRO A 3 -7.21 16.12 12.51
C PRO A 3 -5.94 16.02 11.65
N SER A 4 -5.61 17.09 10.92
CA SER A 4 -4.51 17.12 9.94
C SER A 4 -3.17 16.65 10.52
N LYS A 5 -2.97 16.81 11.84
CA LYS A 5 -1.80 16.34 12.57
C LYS A 5 -1.67 14.81 12.59
N LEU A 6 -2.76 14.04 12.61
CA LEU A 6 -2.71 12.57 12.56
C LEU A 6 -2.25 12.07 11.19
N VAL A 7 -2.70 12.70 10.11
CA VAL A 7 -2.22 12.36 8.75
C VAL A 7 -0.72 12.68 8.61
N GLN A 8 -0.28 13.78 9.23
CA GLN A 8 1.11 14.26 9.18
C GLN A 8 2.10 13.44 10.02
N ILE A 9 1.63 12.75 11.07
CA ILE A 9 2.47 11.88 11.92
C ILE A 9 2.71 10.51 11.27
N TYR A 10 1.79 10.04 10.41
CA TYR A 10 1.83 8.67 9.92
C TYR A 10 2.38 8.51 8.50
N CYS A 11 2.22 9.48 7.61
CA CYS A 11 2.93 9.46 6.32
C CYS A 11 4.41 9.83 6.55
N GLN A 12 5.30 8.89 6.27
CA GLN A 12 6.73 9.13 6.28
C GLN A 12 7.05 10.26 5.29
N TRP A 13 7.78 11.29 5.74
CA TRP A 13 8.17 12.40 4.87
C TRP A 13 9.06 11.84 3.76
N LEU A 14 8.60 11.98 2.51
CA LEU A 14 9.29 11.48 1.31
C LEU A 14 10.73 11.99 1.24
N LEU A 15 11.00 13.22 1.68
CA LEU A 15 12.32 13.82 1.61
C LEU A 15 13.38 13.07 2.45
N PRO A 16 13.23 12.85 3.77
CA PRO A 16 14.15 12.01 4.56
C PRO A 16 14.37 10.62 3.99
N LEU A 17 13.32 10.00 3.44
CA LEU A 17 13.42 8.69 2.80
C LEU A 17 14.32 8.74 1.56
N LEU A 18 14.09 9.70 0.66
CA LEU A 18 14.91 9.89 -0.54
C LEU A 18 16.36 10.26 -0.20
N LEU A 19 16.60 11.02 0.87
CA LEU A 19 17.96 11.34 1.34
C LEU A 19 18.70 10.08 1.80
N ARG A 20 18.06 9.21 2.59
CA ARG A 20 18.62 7.90 2.97
C ARG A 20 18.83 7.00 1.77
N PHE A 21 17.87 6.96 0.85
CA PHE A 21 17.98 6.19 -0.39
C PHE A 21 19.16 6.64 -1.26
N ARG A 22 19.53 7.93 -1.25
CA ARG A 22 20.69 8.44 -1.99
C ARG A 22 22.02 8.37 -1.23
N SER A 23 22.04 7.83 -0.02
CA SER A 23 23.22 7.86 0.84
C SER A 23 24.30 6.87 0.43
N PHE A 24 23.94 5.73 -0.19
CA PHE A 24 24.89 4.68 -0.52
C PHE A 24 24.78 4.17 -1.98
N LYS A 25 25.77 3.38 -2.39
CA LYS A 25 25.97 2.93 -3.78
C LYS A 25 25.03 1.80 -4.19
N PHE A 26 24.68 0.90 -3.27
CA PHE A 26 23.81 -0.24 -3.57
C PHE A 26 22.38 0.09 -3.17
N LEU A 27 21.43 -0.19 -4.06
CA LEU A 27 20.03 0.18 -3.90
C LEU A 27 19.16 -1.07 -3.87
N ILE A 28 18.20 -1.09 -2.95
CA ILE A 28 17.17 -2.12 -2.84
C ILE A 28 15.82 -1.44 -2.96
N THR A 29 15.02 -1.91 -3.90
CA THR A 29 13.66 -1.43 -4.11
C THR A 29 12.73 -2.63 -4.18
N CYS A 30 11.62 -2.58 -3.47
CA CYS A 30 10.60 -3.61 -3.49
C CYS A 30 9.22 -2.96 -3.59
N ASP A 31 8.39 -3.46 -4.49
CA ASP A 31 6.97 -3.13 -4.58
C ASP A 31 6.17 -4.19 -3.83
N ILE A 32 5.38 -3.78 -2.83
CA ILE A 32 4.54 -4.69 -2.07
C ILE A 32 3.31 -5.02 -2.91
N SER A 33 3.40 -6.13 -3.65
CA SER A 33 2.32 -6.57 -4.53
C SER A 33 0.98 -6.64 -3.80
N GLN A 34 -0.02 -5.94 -4.32
CA GLN A 34 -1.39 -5.91 -3.78
C GLN A 34 -1.47 -5.47 -2.30
N ALA A 35 -0.58 -4.59 -1.83
CA ALA A 35 -0.48 -4.16 -0.43
C ALA A 35 -1.83 -3.79 0.21
N PHE A 36 -2.63 -2.95 -0.47
CA PHE A 36 -3.93 -2.53 0.03
C PHE A 36 -4.92 -3.69 0.16
N LEU A 37 -4.87 -4.66 -0.76
CA LEU A 37 -5.79 -5.81 -0.75
C LEU A 37 -5.51 -6.77 0.42
N GLN A 38 -4.33 -6.68 1.05
CA GLN A 38 -4.04 -7.44 2.28
C GLN A 38 -4.89 -6.97 3.46
N LEU A 39 -5.37 -5.74 3.45
CA LEU A 39 -6.19 -5.18 4.53
C LEU A 39 -7.67 -5.50 4.35
N VAL A 40 -8.27 -6.14 5.37
CA VAL A 40 -9.71 -6.39 5.43
C VAL A 40 -10.44 -5.14 5.87
N LEU A 41 -11.51 -4.77 5.16
CA LEU A 41 -12.44 -3.75 5.63
C LEU A 41 -13.40 -4.35 6.65
N ALA A 42 -13.59 -3.62 7.76
CA ALA A 42 -14.65 -3.89 8.73
C ALA A 42 -16.01 -3.94 8.02
N GLU A 43 -16.90 -4.83 8.44
CA GLU A 43 -18.15 -5.09 7.73
C GLU A 43 -19.04 -3.85 7.64
N GLU A 44 -19.00 -3.02 8.68
CA GLU A 44 -19.68 -1.72 8.77
C GLU A 44 -19.22 -0.71 7.69
N ASP A 45 -17.93 -0.69 7.36
CA ASP A 45 -17.34 0.23 6.39
C ASP A 45 -17.48 -0.24 4.94
N ARG A 46 -17.83 -1.51 4.68
CA ARG A 46 -17.92 -2.03 3.30
C ARG A 46 -19.00 -1.30 2.48
N ASN A 47 -20.04 -0.80 3.13
CA ASN A 47 -21.15 -0.13 2.42
C ASN A 47 -20.75 1.21 1.78
N VAL A 48 -19.71 1.90 2.28
CA VAL A 48 -19.22 3.14 1.69
C VAL A 48 -18.30 2.91 0.48
N THR A 49 -18.02 1.65 0.14
CA THR A 49 -17.16 1.25 -1.00
C THR A 49 -17.95 0.58 -2.13
N LYS A 50 -19.26 0.86 -2.20
CA LYS A 50 -20.13 0.30 -3.25
C LYS A 50 -19.83 0.92 -4.61
N PHE A 51 -19.87 0.10 -5.65
CA PHE A 51 -19.80 0.54 -7.04
C PHE A 51 -20.71 -0.32 -7.92
N LEU A 52 -21.11 0.21 -9.07
CA LEU A 52 -21.92 -0.50 -10.04
C LEU A 52 -21.01 -1.08 -11.12
N ARG A 53 -21.21 -2.37 -11.43
CA ARG A 53 -20.63 -3.00 -12.61
C ARG A 53 -21.72 -3.16 -13.66
N PHE A 54 -21.55 -2.47 -14.78
CA PHE A 54 -22.42 -2.62 -15.95
C PHE A 54 -22.05 -3.89 -16.71
N LYS A 55 -23.07 -4.63 -17.16
CA LYS A 55 -22.86 -5.80 -18.02
C LYS A 55 -22.53 -5.31 -19.43
N THR A 56 -21.67 -6.06 -20.11
CA THR A 56 -21.24 -5.77 -21.47
C THR A 56 -21.63 -6.92 -22.40
N THR A 57 -21.98 -6.57 -23.63
CA THR A 57 -22.20 -7.52 -24.73
C THR A 57 -21.22 -7.23 -25.86
N LYS A 58 -20.91 -8.25 -26.67
CA LYS A 58 -20.13 -8.08 -27.89
C LYS A 58 -21.05 -8.23 -29.09
N ASP A 59 -20.96 -7.31 -30.04
CA ASP A 59 -21.64 -7.45 -31.32
C ASP A 59 -20.90 -8.44 -32.23
N ARG A 60 -21.46 -8.67 -33.44
CA ARG A 60 -20.87 -9.58 -34.43
C ARG A 60 -19.53 -9.08 -35.00
N GLN A 61 -19.23 -7.80 -34.87
CA GLN A 61 -17.96 -7.18 -35.26
C GLN A 61 -16.94 -7.17 -34.11
N GLY A 62 -17.32 -7.62 -32.91
CA GLY A 62 -16.47 -7.67 -31.72
C GLY A 62 -16.48 -6.39 -30.89
N ASN A 63 -17.30 -5.38 -31.22
CA ASN A 63 -17.39 -4.16 -30.43
C ASN A 63 -18.11 -4.42 -29.11
N VAL A 64 -17.60 -3.80 -28.05
CA VAL A 64 -18.15 -3.93 -26.70
C VAL A 64 -19.19 -2.84 -26.47
N ASN A 65 -20.44 -3.25 -26.23
CA ASN A 65 -21.54 -2.35 -25.89
C ASN A 65 -21.93 -2.55 -24.42
N LEU A 66 -22.23 -1.45 -23.72
CA LEU A 66 -22.79 -1.48 -22.38
C LEU A 66 -24.29 -1.80 -22.47
N THR A 67 -24.78 -2.61 -21.55
CA THR A 67 -26.23 -2.85 -21.38
C THR A 67 -26.76 -2.01 -20.22
N ASP A 68 -28.08 -1.79 -20.18
CA ASP A 68 -28.76 -1.15 -19.05
C ASP A 68 -28.77 -2.00 -17.76
N GLU A 69 -28.38 -3.29 -17.86
CA GLU A 69 -28.20 -4.16 -16.70
C GLU A 69 -26.94 -3.77 -15.90
N SER A 70 -27.12 -3.46 -14.62
CA SER A 70 -26.03 -3.21 -13.68
C SER A 70 -26.17 -4.05 -12.41
N LEU A 71 -25.03 -4.43 -11.84
CA LEU A 71 -24.95 -5.19 -10.58
C LEU A 71 -24.16 -4.39 -9.54
N PRO A 72 -24.68 -4.25 -8.31
CA PRO A 72 -23.94 -3.61 -7.24
C PRO A 72 -22.87 -4.55 -6.66
N TYR A 73 -21.66 -4.02 -6.56
CA TYR A 73 -20.53 -4.66 -5.85
C TYR A 73 -20.09 -3.76 -4.70
N ARG A 74 -19.35 -4.32 -3.76
CA ARG A 74 -18.69 -3.61 -2.66
C ARG A 74 -17.34 -4.25 -2.41
N PHE A 75 -16.36 -3.45 -2.00
CA PHE A 75 -15.07 -4.00 -1.62
C PHE A 75 -15.14 -4.64 -0.24
N THR A 76 -14.46 -5.78 -0.09
CA THR A 76 -14.23 -6.45 1.20
C THR A 76 -12.83 -6.20 1.75
N ARG A 77 -11.93 -5.73 0.88
CA ARG A 77 -10.55 -5.33 1.15
C ARG A 77 -10.37 -3.86 0.84
N LEU A 78 -9.36 -3.22 1.40
CA LEU A 78 -9.11 -1.79 1.19
C LEU A 78 -8.85 -1.52 -0.31
N PRO A 79 -9.70 -0.75 -1.02
CA PRO A 79 -9.49 -0.47 -2.43
C PRO A 79 -8.44 0.63 -2.63
N PHE A 80 -7.85 0.63 -3.82
CA PHE A 80 -7.03 1.73 -4.30
C PHE A 80 -7.90 2.96 -4.56
N GLY A 81 -7.34 4.16 -4.34
CA GLY A 81 -7.98 5.42 -4.69
C GLY A 81 -8.89 6.04 -3.63
N LEU A 82 -9.10 5.40 -2.47
CA LEU A 82 -9.70 6.12 -1.34
C LEU A 82 -8.65 7.04 -0.72
N ALA A 83 -9.05 8.27 -0.40
CA ALA A 83 -8.21 9.21 0.34
C ALA A 83 -7.55 8.62 1.61
N PRO A 84 -8.21 7.79 2.43
CA PRO A 84 -7.58 7.17 3.59
C PRO A 84 -6.71 5.93 3.27
N SER A 85 -6.77 5.35 2.07
CA SER A 85 -6.09 4.08 1.80
C SER A 85 -4.59 4.10 2.09
N PRO A 86 -3.82 5.14 1.66
CA PRO A 86 -2.39 5.22 1.96
C PRO A 86 -2.07 5.26 3.44
N PHE A 87 -2.86 6.02 4.19
CA PHE A 87 -2.70 6.14 5.63
C PHE A 87 -2.97 4.79 6.32
N LEU A 88 -4.06 4.12 5.95
CA LEU A 88 -4.43 2.82 6.53
C LEU A 88 -3.37 1.76 6.25
N LEU A 89 -2.81 1.74 5.04
CA LEU A 89 -1.70 0.84 4.70
C LEU A 89 -0.46 1.14 5.55
N CYS A 90 -0.01 2.39 5.59
CA CYS A 90 1.18 2.77 6.36
C CYS A 90 1.02 2.51 7.86
N ALA A 91 -0.15 2.80 8.43
CA ALA A 91 -0.45 2.51 9.83
C ALA A 91 -0.39 1.00 10.12
N SER A 92 -0.94 0.18 9.23
CA SER A 92 -0.95 -1.28 9.37
C SER A 92 0.46 -1.87 9.28
N ILE A 93 1.30 -1.38 8.36
CA ILE A 93 2.70 -1.81 8.23
C ILE A 93 3.49 -1.46 9.50
N LYS A 94 3.29 -0.27 10.06
CA LYS A 94 3.94 0.14 11.32
C LYS A 94 3.47 -0.70 12.52
N GLU A 95 2.19 -1.02 12.58
CA GLU A 95 1.63 -1.90 13.61
C GLU A 95 2.26 -3.30 13.52
N LEU A 96 2.32 -3.86 12.31
CA LEU A 96 2.97 -5.13 12.04
C LEU A 96 4.44 -5.12 12.45
N ALA A 97 5.19 -4.07 12.07
CA ALA A 97 6.58 -3.90 12.45
C ALA A 97 6.76 -3.83 13.99
N ARG A 98 5.87 -3.13 14.70
CA ARG A 98 5.93 -3.04 16.16
C ARG A 98 5.69 -4.40 16.83
N ASN A 99 4.69 -5.15 16.34
CA ASN A 99 4.31 -6.44 16.92
C ASN A 99 5.41 -7.50 16.75
N HIS A 100 6.18 -7.42 15.68
CA HIS A 100 7.25 -8.37 15.38
C HIS A 100 8.67 -7.84 15.63
N ALA A 101 8.81 -6.68 16.29
CA ALA A 101 10.11 -6.04 16.50
C ALA A 101 11.11 -6.88 17.32
N LYS A 102 10.61 -7.78 18.17
CA LYS A 102 11.45 -8.70 18.95
C LYS A 102 11.97 -9.87 18.10
N GLU A 103 11.17 -10.34 17.16
CA GLU A 103 11.48 -11.50 16.31
C GLU A 103 12.37 -11.09 15.12
N TYR A 104 12.09 -9.92 14.53
CA TYR A 104 12.78 -9.43 13.33
C TYR A 104 13.28 -7.99 13.48
N PRO A 105 14.14 -7.68 14.48
CA PRO A 105 14.51 -6.31 14.84
C PRO A 105 15.12 -5.50 13.68
N ILE A 106 15.89 -6.16 12.81
CA ILE A 106 16.51 -5.54 11.64
C ILE A 106 15.43 -5.22 10.60
N SER A 107 14.65 -6.22 10.17
CA SER A 107 13.62 -6.05 9.15
C SER A 107 12.54 -5.06 9.57
N THR A 108 12.10 -5.09 10.82
CA THR A 108 11.07 -4.16 11.32
C THR A 108 11.56 -2.72 11.38
N LYS A 109 12.85 -2.50 11.67
CA LYS A 109 13.45 -1.17 11.63
C LYS A 109 13.45 -0.63 10.20
N HIS A 110 13.94 -1.42 9.24
CA HIS A 110 13.95 -1.01 7.84
C HIS A 110 12.53 -0.80 7.32
N LEU A 111 11.60 -1.72 7.57
CA LEU A 111 10.20 -1.57 7.15
C LEU A 111 9.57 -0.29 7.70
N THR A 112 9.96 0.14 8.90
CA THR A 112 9.45 1.37 9.50
C THR A 112 10.11 2.62 8.94
N GLU A 113 11.39 2.60 8.53
CA GLU A 113 12.18 3.77 8.11
C GLU A 113 12.28 3.94 6.58
N SER A 114 12.01 2.88 5.82
CA SER A 114 12.29 2.73 4.39
C SER A 114 11.05 2.50 3.53
N THR A 115 9.83 2.71 4.06
CA THR A 115 8.58 2.42 3.31
C THR A 115 7.78 3.70 3.06
N TYR A 116 7.45 3.95 1.80
CA TYR A 116 6.52 4.99 1.38
C TYR A 116 5.31 4.36 0.70
N MET A 117 4.15 4.42 1.34
CA MET A 117 2.92 3.76 0.88
C MET A 117 3.16 2.25 0.68
N ASP A 118 3.15 1.76 -0.55
CA ASP A 118 3.44 0.39 -0.99
C ASP A 118 4.88 0.17 -1.49
N ASP A 119 5.67 1.24 -1.63
CA ASP A 119 7.07 1.18 -2.05
C ASP A 119 8.01 1.03 -0.85
N PHE A 120 8.89 0.04 -0.89
CA PHE A 120 10.03 -0.08 0.01
C PHE A 120 11.32 0.31 -0.73
N ILE A 121 12.06 1.29 -0.20
CA ILE A 121 13.31 1.76 -0.77
C ILE A 121 14.41 1.92 0.28
N MET A 122 15.58 1.37 -0.03
CA MET A 122 16.73 1.36 0.87
C MET A 122 18.04 1.45 0.10
N SER A 123 19.09 1.94 0.76
CA SER A 123 20.45 1.88 0.22
C SER A 123 21.42 1.30 1.24
N GLU A 124 22.45 0.61 0.75
CA GLU A 124 23.49 -0.04 1.53
C GLU A 124 24.89 0.27 0.99
N GLU A 125 25.87 0.29 1.89
CA GLU A 125 27.25 0.65 1.59
C GLU A 125 27.99 -0.46 0.82
N THR A 126 27.61 -1.72 1.07
CA THR A 126 28.27 -2.91 0.53
C THR A 126 27.26 -3.87 -0.08
N GLU A 127 27.69 -4.62 -1.09
CA GLU A 127 26.87 -5.62 -1.76
C GLU A 127 26.43 -6.74 -0.80
N ASP A 128 27.33 -7.21 0.07
CA ASP A 128 27.03 -8.28 1.04
C ASP A 128 25.87 -7.91 1.97
N ARG A 129 25.83 -6.67 2.46
CA ARG A 129 24.72 -6.19 3.30
C ARG A 129 23.42 -6.10 2.53
N ALA A 130 23.49 -5.72 1.26
CA ALA A 130 22.32 -5.65 0.41
C ALA A 130 21.74 -7.05 0.14
N LEU A 131 22.60 -8.05 -0.06
CA LEU A 131 22.21 -9.44 -0.32
C LEU A 131 21.56 -10.14 0.88
N ILE A 132 21.91 -9.76 2.12
CA ILE A 132 21.26 -10.31 3.33
C ILE A 132 19.76 -9.98 3.37
N LEU A 133 19.35 -8.89 2.72
CA LEU A 133 17.98 -8.37 2.74
C LEU A 133 17.13 -8.85 1.55
N TYR A 134 17.73 -9.58 0.59
CA TYR A 134 17.04 -10.19 -0.56
C TYR A 134 16.64 -11.65 -0.25
#